data_AF-A0A7G5XFA9-F1
#
_entry.id   AF-A0A7G5XFA9-F1
#
_cell.length_a   1.000
_cell.length_b   1.000
_cell.length_c   1.000
_cell.angle_alpha   90.00
_cell.angle_beta   90.00
_cell.angle_gamma   90.00
#
_symmetry.space_group_name_H-M   'P 1'
#
loop_
_entity.id
_entity.type
_entity.pdbx_description
1 polymer ?
#
loop_
_entity_poly.entity_id
_entity_poly.type
_entity_poly.pdbx_seq_one_letter_code
_entity_poly.pdbx_strand_id
1 'polypeptide(L)'
;MNPKRLILLSYLVTICISTAYSQNTNMPGYDVIATHFFYTYELPVSFPGNVFEFHKKKDGWYLAEVENNSKQRLKYELLWNKKTNGFNKLSYKISIDTSNSKANFLENKASTGIGDFELYAFERISYYGYSGWDWDVIQMGKTEQTFSEFELESLARAYSNYATGFLYDQYGYHFENGDTARKKISTATPISSYRISKFHEYIKKSIDYYRLLAEKNPDYQTRVGKVSLKLSGESMFAWSTLKMIGSENKATEFIKTGLYNDSILHIAELLLNDAPQNSILFTSGDNQTYSLWYMQETKGLRKDVKVIDINLLGLNRYISFLKKHEKIRFSIPDSILHNKTFSVLYKHPNINSSNSIDIDSLTKQIITNVGPISEISSYSMSSDSIRYFTNQKIYFNPLIPLNSEITTISEVKLIYLGDYLYGSDLLLIDLINMNRADKKILITFQYELLSSLLTPEKGLFLFSEN
;
A
#
# COMPACT_ATOMS: atom_id res chain seq x y z
N MET A 1 58.33 -1.80 6.96
CA MET A 1 58.17 -2.19 5.55
C MET A 1 57.22 -3.38 5.51
N ASN A 2 56.01 -3.16 4.98
CA ASN A 2 54.83 -4.03 5.13
C ASN A 2 54.61 -4.83 3.83
N PRO A 3 54.27 -6.14 3.88
CA PRO A 3 54.23 -6.99 2.71
C PRO A 3 52.91 -6.78 1.95
N LYS A 4 52.97 -6.06 0.83
CA LYS A 4 51.93 -6.07 -0.21
C LYS A 4 52.52 -6.71 -1.46
N ARG A 5 52.25 -8.01 -1.65
CA ARG A 5 52.24 -8.72 -2.94
C ARG A 5 52.06 -10.22 -2.66
N LEU A 6 50.81 -10.67 -2.61
CA LEU A 6 50.36 -11.99 -3.06
C LEU A 6 48.89 -12.20 -2.63
N ILE A 7 47.92 -11.57 -3.31
CA ILE A 7 46.59 -12.17 -3.54
C ILE A 7 46.11 -11.61 -4.88
N LEU A 8 46.66 -12.18 -5.95
CA LEU A 8 46.10 -12.11 -7.30
C LEU A 8 45.59 -13.51 -7.61
N LEU A 9 44.60 -13.99 -6.85
CA LEU A 9 43.93 -15.26 -7.10
C LEU A 9 42.45 -15.10 -6.69
N SER A 10 41.57 -15.46 -7.62
CA SER A 10 40.12 -15.63 -7.47
C SER A 10 39.25 -14.41 -7.10
N TYR A 11 39.17 -13.43 -8.01
CA TYR A 11 37.89 -12.70 -8.25
C TYR A 11 36.97 -13.52 -9.17
N LEU A 12 36.87 -14.81 -8.86
CA LEU A 12 35.85 -15.77 -9.32
C LEU A 12 35.07 -16.22 -8.08
N VAL A 13 34.79 -15.28 -7.17
CA VAL A 13 33.73 -15.47 -6.18
C VAL A 13 32.44 -15.29 -6.96
N THR A 14 31.98 -16.40 -7.52
CA THR A 14 30.58 -16.82 -7.46
C THR A 14 29.64 -15.75 -6.92
N ILE A 15 29.14 -14.90 -7.82
CA ILE A 15 27.79 -14.35 -7.71
C ILE A 15 26.87 -15.56 -7.87
N CYS A 16 26.73 -16.32 -6.80
CA CYS A 16 25.81 -17.45 -6.68
C CYS A 16 24.95 -17.22 -5.44
N ILE A 17 24.31 -16.05 -5.34
CA ILE A 17 23.09 -15.86 -4.56
C ILE A 17 22.21 -14.80 -5.28
N SER A 18 21.61 -15.18 -6.41
CA SER A 18 20.33 -14.63 -6.92
C SER A 18 19.80 -15.41 -8.15
N THR A 19 20.25 -16.65 -8.38
CA THR A 19 20.02 -17.38 -9.64
C THR A 19 18.68 -18.12 -9.75
N ALA A 20 17.74 -17.98 -8.80
CA ALA A 20 16.49 -18.74 -8.87
C ALA A 20 15.31 -18.03 -9.58
N TYR A 21 15.30 -16.69 -9.69
CA TYR A 21 14.14 -15.97 -10.26
C TYR A 21 14.41 -15.22 -11.57
N SER A 22 15.68 -14.92 -11.89
CA SER A 22 16.08 -14.20 -13.11
C SER A 22 15.98 -15.04 -14.42
N GLN A 23 15.74 -16.36 -14.32
CA GLN A 23 15.80 -17.26 -15.48
C GLN A 23 14.61 -17.13 -16.46
N ASN A 24 13.51 -16.46 -16.10
CA ASN A 24 12.26 -16.60 -16.87
C ASN A 24 12.05 -15.59 -18.01
N THR A 25 12.81 -14.49 -18.08
CA THR A 25 12.71 -13.53 -19.21
C THR A 25 13.94 -13.50 -20.13
N ASN A 26 14.99 -14.29 -19.83
CA ASN A 26 16.34 -14.12 -20.38
C ASN A 26 16.85 -12.67 -20.25
N MET A 27 16.51 -12.00 -19.15
CA MET A 27 16.98 -10.64 -18.84
C MET A 27 17.61 -10.65 -17.45
N PRO A 28 18.66 -9.84 -17.21
CA PRO A 28 19.23 -9.68 -15.88
C PRO A 28 18.19 -9.12 -14.90
N GLY A 29 18.37 -9.45 -13.62
CA GLY A 29 17.58 -8.91 -12.51
C GLY A 29 17.80 -7.42 -12.29
N TYR A 30 16.90 -6.80 -11.52
CA TYR A 30 16.98 -5.37 -11.20
C TYR A 30 18.30 -5.02 -10.51
N ASP A 31 18.77 -5.86 -9.59
CA ASP A 31 20.03 -5.73 -8.87
C ASP A 31 21.24 -5.57 -9.81
N VAL A 32 21.31 -6.39 -10.85
CA VAL A 32 22.38 -6.34 -11.87
C VAL A 32 22.28 -5.06 -12.68
N ILE A 33 21.06 -4.67 -13.07
CA ILE A 33 20.80 -3.47 -13.87
C ILE A 33 21.14 -2.19 -13.11
N ALA A 34 20.62 -2.06 -11.89
CA ALA A 34 20.83 -0.90 -11.02
C ALA A 34 22.30 -0.78 -10.63
N THR A 35 22.93 -1.90 -10.23
CA THR A 35 24.36 -1.93 -9.89
C THR A 35 25.21 -1.51 -11.07
N HIS A 36 24.95 -2.03 -12.28
CA HIS A 36 25.69 -1.63 -13.47
C HIS A 36 25.57 -0.13 -13.74
N PHE A 37 24.36 0.43 -13.68
CA PHE A 37 24.15 1.86 -13.94
C PHE A 37 24.90 2.74 -12.93
N PHE A 38 24.64 2.55 -11.63
CA PHE A 38 25.22 3.39 -10.59
C PHE A 38 26.74 3.17 -10.42
N TYR A 39 27.26 2.01 -10.82
CA TYR A 39 28.71 1.78 -10.89
C TYR A 39 29.36 2.45 -12.11
N THR A 40 28.67 2.48 -13.26
CA THR A 40 29.29 2.94 -14.52
C THR A 40 29.21 4.46 -14.69
N TYR A 41 28.12 5.09 -14.26
CA TYR A 41 27.82 6.49 -14.57
C TYR A 41 27.92 7.39 -13.34
N GLU A 42 28.34 8.64 -13.56
CA GLU A 42 28.23 9.69 -12.55
C GLU A 42 26.77 10.07 -12.34
N LEU A 43 26.34 10.14 -11.08
CA LEU A 43 25.04 10.71 -10.75
C LEU A 43 25.10 12.22 -10.99
N PRO A 44 24.22 12.81 -11.81
CA PRO A 44 24.13 14.26 -11.90
C PRO A 44 23.81 14.80 -10.51
N VAL A 45 24.69 15.67 -9.99
CA VAL A 45 24.45 16.39 -8.73
C VAL A 45 23.47 17.50 -9.05
N SER A 46 22.17 17.20 -8.94
CA SER A 46 21.15 18.23 -9.02
C SER A 46 20.14 18.01 -7.90
N PHE A 47 20.04 18.98 -6.99
CA PHE A 47 18.98 19.04 -5.99
C PHE A 47 18.14 20.29 -6.25
N PRO A 48 16.79 20.19 -6.32
CA PRO A 48 16.00 18.96 -6.37
C PRO A 48 15.89 18.49 -7.84
N GLY A 49 16.85 17.71 -8.33
CA GLY A 49 16.99 17.46 -9.77
C GLY A 49 17.05 15.98 -10.11
N ASN A 50 16.04 15.56 -10.87
CA ASN A 50 15.93 14.32 -11.62
C ASN A 50 15.91 13.00 -10.82
N VAL A 51 14.88 12.19 -11.09
CA VAL A 51 14.72 10.82 -10.60
C VAL A 51 15.03 9.87 -11.75
N PHE A 52 15.73 8.78 -11.43
CA PHE A 52 16.01 7.70 -12.37
C PHE A 52 15.04 6.55 -12.14
N GLU A 53 14.28 6.19 -13.16
CA GLU A 53 13.35 5.06 -13.15
C GLU A 53 13.86 3.98 -14.11
N PHE A 54 13.79 2.72 -13.68
CA PHE A 54 14.19 1.57 -14.50
C PHE A 54 12.94 0.91 -15.08
N HIS A 55 12.89 0.75 -16.40
CA HIS A 55 11.73 0.15 -17.09
C HIS A 55 12.15 -1.16 -17.76
N LYS A 56 11.56 -2.27 -17.32
CA LYS A 56 11.76 -3.60 -17.90
C LYS A 56 10.75 -3.79 -19.03
N LYS A 57 11.21 -3.77 -20.29
CA LYS A 57 10.37 -3.89 -21.49
C LYS A 57 10.68 -5.15 -22.30
N LYS A 58 9.90 -5.41 -23.36
CA LYS A 58 10.05 -6.58 -24.25
C LYS A 58 11.44 -6.75 -24.85
N ASP A 59 12.09 -5.65 -25.22
CA ASP A 59 13.39 -5.61 -25.89
C ASP A 59 14.58 -5.33 -24.98
N GLY A 60 14.34 -5.05 -23.69
CA GLY A 60 15.40 -4.91 -22.69
C GLY A 60 15.05 -3.96 -21.55
N TRP A 61 16.08 -3.50 -20.85
CA TRP A 61 15.95 -2.55 -19.74
C TRP A 61 16.26 -1.15 -20.22
N TYR A 62 15.36 -0.22 -19.89
CA TYR A 62 15.51 1.19 -20.15
C TYR A 62 15.76 1.96 -18.86
N LEU A 63 16.52 3.04 -18.98
CA LEU A 63 16.64 4.06 -17.96
C LEU A 63 15.84 5.29 -18.40
N ALA A 64 14.89 5.71 -17.57
CA ALA A 64 14.20 6.98 -17.70
C ALA A 64 14.76 7.99 -16.70
N GLU A 65 15.16 9.16 -17.20
CA GLU A 65 15.43 10.33 -16.37
C GLU A 65 14.17 11.19 -16.37
N VAL A 66 13.65 11.46 -15.18
CA VAL A 66 12.36 12.10 -14.98
C VAL A 66 12.54 13.29 -14.06
N GLU A 67 12.05 14.45 -14.45
CA GLU A 67 12.05 15.62 -13.57
C GLU A 67 11.17 15.32 -12.34
N ASN A 68 11.69 15.55 -11.13
CA ASN A 68 11.04 15.10 -9.91
C ASN A 68 9.63 15.71 -9.72
N ASN A 69 9.47 16.99 -10.09
CA ASN A 69 8.24 17.76 -9.85
C ASN A 69 7.18 17.57 -10.93
N SER A 70 7.53 17.74 -12.22
CA SER A 70 6.56 17.60 -13.32
C SER A 70 6.32 16.16 -13.73
N LYS A 71 7.19 15.24 -13.32
CA LYS A 71 7.30 13.88 -13.88
C LYS A 71 7.50 13.87 -15.40
N GLN A 72 7.96 14.98 -15.98
CA GLN A 72 8.34 15.04 -17.39
C GLN A 72 9.56 14.17 -17.61
N ARG A 73 9.47 13.28 -18.59
CA ARG A 73 10.60 12.46 -19.03
C ARG A 73 11.59 13.34 -19.78
N LEU A 74 12.77 13.49 -19.22
CA LEU A 74 13.87 14.27 -19.79
C LEU A 74 14.68 13.42 -20.75
N LYS A 75 14.88 12.15 -20.39
CA LYS A 75 15.71 11.22 -21.16
C LYS A 75 15.20 9.80 -21.05
N TYR A 76 15.39 9.02 -22.12
CA TYR A 76 14.93 7.64 -22.18
C TYR A 76 15.86 6.81 -23.06
N GLU A 77 16.66 5.95 -22.46
CA GLU A 77 17.71 5.20 -23.17
C GLU A 77 17.64 3.70 -22.85
N LEU A 78 17.88 2.87 -23.86
CA LEU A 78 18.00 1.42 -23.71
C LEU A 78 19.36 1.11 -23.04
N LEU A 79 19.33 0.77 -21.75
CA LEU A 79 20.51 0.43 -20.94
C LEU A 79 21.02 -0.98 -21.23
N TRP A 80 20.13 -1.97 -21.31
CA TRP A 80 20.50 -3.35 -21.59
C TRP A 80 19.61 -3.90 -22.69
N ASN A 81 20.20 -4.52 -23.71
CA ASN A 81 19.52 -4.97 -24.91
C ASN A 81 19.40 -6.50 -24.96
N LYS A 82 18.16 -6.99 -25.07
CA LYS A 82 17.86 -8.43 -25.09
C LYS A 82 18.46 -9.16 -26.29
N LYS A 83 18.50 -8.53 -27.46
CA LYS A 83 18.98 -9.16 -28.70
C LYS A 83 20.49 -9.37 -28.68
N THR A 84 21.22 -8.42 -28.10
CA THR A 84 22.68 -8.50 -28.01
C THR A 84 23.17 -9.13 -26.72
N ASN A 85 22.27 -9.36 -25.75
CA ASN A 85 22.60 -9.83 -24.40
C ASN A 85 23.68 -8.96 -23.72
N GLY A 86 23.56 -7.63 -23.83
CA GLY A 86 24.61 -6.72 -23.39
C GLY A 86 24.15 -5.30 -23.07
N PHE A 87 24.98 -4.58 -22.32
CA PHE A 87 24.75 -3.18 -21.96
C PHE A 87 25.12 -2.24 -23.12
N ASN A 88 24.26 -1.27 -23.39
CA ASN A 88 24.57 -0.16 -24.28
C ASN A 88 25.22 0.97 -23.50
N LYS A 89 26.09 1.73 -24.17
CA LYS A 89 26.62 2.97 -23.62
C LYS A 89 25.54 4.05 -23.62
N LEU A 90 25.16 4.52 -22.43
CA LEU A 90 24.26 5.66 -22.23
C LEU A 90 24.96 7.03 -22.45
N SER A 91 24.20 8.12 -22.65
CA SER A 91 24.80 9.47 -22.81
C SER A 91 25.34 10.10 -21.52
N TYR A 92 25.30 9.41 -20.38
CA TYR A 92 25.75 9.99 -19.10
C TYR A 92 27.27 9.94 -18.99
N LYS A 93 27.84 10.86 -18.18
CA LYS A 93 29.28 10.89 -17.91
C LYS A 93 29.69 9.61 -17.18
N ILE A 94 30.77 8.98 -17.64
CA ILE A 94 31.33 7.78 -17.01
C ILE A 94 32.05 8.19 -15.73
N SER A 95 31.80 7.45 -14.65
CA SER A 95 32.44 7.71 -13.37
C SER A 95 33.90 7.29 -13.38
N ILE A 96 34.78 8.19 -12.94
CA ILE A 96 36.25 7.98 -12.87
C ILE A 96 36.67 7.44 -11.49
N ASP A 97 35.74 7.41 -10.52
CA ASP A 97 36.02 6.96 -9.16
C ASP A 97 36.08 5.42 -9.07
N THR A 98 37.27 4.91 -8.74
CA THR A 98 37.63 3.49 -8.57
C THR A 98 37.78 3.08 -7.09
N SER A 99 37.42 3.96 -6.16
CA SER A 99 37.63 3.76 -4.72
C SER A 99 36.60 2.82 -4.06
N ASN A 100 37.00 2.17 -2.96
CA ASN A 100 36.14 1.34 -2.11
C ASN A 100 34.91 2.09 -1.54
N SER A 101 34.93 3.42 -1.50
CA SER A 101 33.81 4.27 -1.07
C SER A 101 32.58 4.14 -1.96
N LYS A 102 32.76 3.85 -3.25
CA LYS A 102 31.67 3.65 -4.20
C LYS A 102 30.96 2.31 -3.99
N ALA A 103 31.68 1.26 -3.59
CA ALA A 103 31.09 -0.05 -3.29
C ALA A 103 30.09 0.02 -2.11
N ASN A 104 30.46 0.69 -1.01
CA ASN A 104 29.59 0.85 0.16
C ASN A 104 28.37 1.77 -0.11
N PHE A 105 28.53 2.76 -1.00
CA PHE A 105 27.43 3.63 -1.45
C PHE A 105 26.41 2.87 -2.32
N LEU A 106 26.89 1.94 -3.14
CA LEU A 106 26.07 1.12 -4.04
C LEU A 106 25.32 0.02 -3.30
N GLU A 107 25.95 -0.62 -2.32
CA GLU A 107 25.30 -1.60 -1.44
C GLU A 107 24.14 -0.96 -0.67
N ASN A 108 24.29 0.29 -0.21
CA ASN A 108 23.18 1.07 0.33
C ASN A 108 22.16 1.46 -0.76
N LYS A 109 22.52 2.11 -1.87
CA LYS A 109 21.52 2.70 -2.78
C LYS A 109 20.77 1.67 -3.64
N ALA A 110 21.40 0.55 -4.01
CA ALA A 110 20.76 -0.54 -4.74
C ALA A 110 19.80 -1.37 -3.87
N SER A 111 19.96 -1.33 -2.53
CA SER A 111 19.09 -2.03 -1.57
C SER A 111 18.14 -1.13 -0.78
N THR A 112 18.40 0.19 -0.66
CA THR A 112 17.63 1.12 0.20
C THR A 112 16.75 2.13 -0.55
N GLY A 113 16.88 2.25 -1.88
CA GLY A 113 16.14 3.25 -2.68
C GLY A 113 14.85 2.76 -3.34
N ILE A 114 14.61 1.45 -3.33
CA ILE A 114 13.45 0.80 -3.95
C ILE A 114 12.79 -0.09 -2.90
N GLY A 115 11.47 0.03 -2.73
CA GLY A 115 10.76 -0.75 -1.72
C GLY A 115 10.76 -2.25 -2.07
N ASP A 116 10.64 -3.09 -1.04
CA ASP A 116 10.54 -4.56 -1.20
C ASP A 116 9.42 -4.98 -2.18
N PHE A 117 8.35 -4.18 -2.26
CA PHE A 117 7.25 -4.43 -3.19
C PHE A 117 7.69 -4.24 -4.65
N GLU A 118 8.40 -3.15 -4.95
CA GLU A 118 8.88 -2.85 -6.29
C GLU A 118 9.94 -3.85 -6.74
N LEU A 119 10.84 -4.28 -5.85
CA LEU A 119 11.80 -5.34 -6.12
C LEU A 119 11.10 -6.65 -6.50
N TYR A 120 10.15 -7.08 -5.67
CA TYR A 120 9.33 -8.26 -5.97
C TYR A 120 8.62 -8.12 -7.32
N ALA A 121 8.10 -6.94 -7.64
CA ALA A 121 7.42 -6.72 -8.92
C ALA A 121 8.37 -6.84 -10.13
N PHE A 122 9.59 -6.30 -10.07
CA PHE A 122 10.58 -6.49 -11.15
C PHE A 122 10.98 -7.96 -11.34
N GLU A 123 11.03 -8.73 -10.26
CA GLU A 123 11.33 -10.16 -10.29
C GLU A 123 10.17 -11.02 -10.80
N ARG A 124 8.92 -10.57 -10.65
CA ARG A 124 7.71 -11.40 -10.81
C ARG A 124 6.78 -10.96 -11.92
N ILE A 125 7.09 -9.84 -12.59
CA ILE A 125 6.30 -9.31 -13.70
C ILE A 125 7.20 -9.21 -14.94
N SER A 126 6.71 -9.71 -16.08
CA SER A 126 7.46 -9.76 -17.34
C SER A 126 7.92 -8.39 -17.81
N TYR A 127 7.02 -7.40 -17.77
CA TYR A 127 7.31 -5.99 -18.04
C TYR A 127 6.84 -5.12 -16.89
N TYR A 128 7.67 -4.20 -16.42
CA TYR A 128 7.36 -3.44 -15.22
C TYR A 128 8.13 -2.12 -15.13
N GLY A 129 7.67 -1.23 -14.25
CA GLY A 129 8.34 0.03 -13.91
C GLY A 129 7.85 1.25 -14.69
N TYR A 130 6.87 1.13 -15.58
CA TYR A 130 6.41 2.24 -16.43
C TYR A 130 4.89 2.27 -16.64
N SER A 131 4.32 3.44 -16.90
CA SER A 131 2.89 3.56 -17.25
C SER A 131 2.52 2.65 -18.44
N GLY A 132 1.54 1.76 -18.24
CA GLY A 132 1.05 0.81 -19.24
C GLY A 132 1.77 -0.54 -19.29
N TRP A 133 2.67 -0.82 -18.34
CA TRP A 133 3.33 -2.13 -18.24
C TRP A 133 2.33 -3.29 -18.20
N ASP A 134 1.21 -3.09 -17.50
CA ASP A 134 0.15 -4.08 -17.33
C ASP A 134 -0.52 -4.42 -18.66
N TRP A 135 -0.78 -3.41 -19.49
CA TRP A 135 -1.33 -3.60 -20.82
C TRP A 135 -0.38 -4.31 -21.77
N ASP A 136 0.92 -4.01 -21.70
CA ASP A 136 1.95 -4.70 -22.49
C ASP A 136 2.05 -6.18 -22.12
N VAL A 137 1.99 -6.50 -20.81
CA VAL A 137 1.93 -7.89 -20.32
C VAL A 137 0.65 -8.58 -20.79
N ILE A 138 -0.50 -7.91 -20.74
CA ILE A 138 -1.76 -8.43 -21.27
C ILE A 138 -1.66 -8.71 -22.78
N GLN A 139 -1.00 -7.85 -23.57
CA GLN A 139 -0.84 -8.10 -25.01
C GLN A 139 0.08 -9.29 -25.29
N MET A 140 1.15 -9.45 -24.50
CA MET A 140 2.01 -10.63 -24.57
C MET A 140 1.20 -11.91 -24.37
N GLY A 141 0.34 -11.95 -23.35
CA GLY A 141 -0.54 -13.08 -23.06
C GLY A 141 -1.57 -13.40 -24.15
N LYS A 142 -1.86 -12.48 -25.08
CA LYS A 142 -2.74 -12.78 -26.23
C LYS A 142 -2.02 -13.50 -27.36
N THR A 143 -0.69 -13.41 -27.41
CA THR A 143 0.12 -13.98 -28.51
C THR A 143 0.67 -15.37 -28.17
N GLU A 144 0.73 -15.70 -26.89
CA GLU A 144 1.26 -16.98 -26.39
C GLU A 144 0.12 -17.95 -26.09
N GLN A 145 0.36 -19.25 -26.29
CA GLN A 145 -0.65 -20.31 -26.07
C GLN A 145 -0.39 -21.14 -24.82
N THR A 146 0.85 -21.12 -24.30
CA THR A 146 1.27 -21.87 -23.12
C THR A 146 2.11 -20.99 -22.23
N PHE A 147 1.78 -20.94 -20.94
CA PHE A 147 2.43 -20.06 -19.98
C PHE A 147 3.21 -20.83 -18.92
N SER A 148 4.41 -20.37 -18.61
CA SER A 148 5.16 -20.73 -17.41
C SER A 148 4.44 -20.25 -16.14
N GLU A 149 4.83 -20.78 -14.98
CA GLU A 149 4.28 -20.35 -13.68
C GLU A 149 4.53 -18.84 -13.42
N PHE A 150 5.70 -18.36 -13.81
CA PHE A 150 6.06 -16.95 -13.76
C PHE A 150 5.16 -16.09 -14.66
N GLU A 151 4.90 -16.52 -15.91
CA GLU A 151 4.03 -15.78 -16.83
C GLU A 151 2.58 -15.76 -16.33
N LEU A 152 2.10 -16.85 -15.70
CA LEU A 152 0.78 -16.89 -15.09
C LEU A 152 0.66 -15.88 -13.94
N GLU A 153 1.64 -15.79 -13.03
CA GLU A 153 1.64 -14.77 -11.98
C GLU A 153 1.71 -13.35 -12.58
N SER A 154 2.60 -13.14 -13.55
CA SER A 154 2.76 -11.86 -14.24
C SER A 154 1.46 -11.41 -14.90
N LEU A 155 0.77 -12.30 -15.61
CA LEU A 155 -0.52 -12.03 -16.24
C LEU A 155 -1.58 -11.72 -15.19
N ALA A 156 -1.69 -12.53 -14.14
CA ALA A 156 -2.65 -12.30 -13.07
C ALA A 156 -2.49 -10.89 -12.45
N ARG A 157 -1.25 -10.51 -12.11
CA ARG A 157 -0.91 -9.17 -11.59
C ARG A 157 -1.24 -8.05 -12.58
N ALA A 158 -0.92 -8.24 -13.86
CA ALA A 158 -1.24 -7.27 -14.90
C ALA A 158 -2.75 -7.07 -15.06
N TYR A 159 -3.53 -8.14 -15.11
CA TYR A 159 -4.99 -8.07 -15.16
C TYR A 159 -5.59 -7.38 -13.94
N SER A 160 -5.06 -7.68 -12.74
CA SER A 160 -5.46 -7.04 -11.50
C SER A 160 -5.23 -5.53 -11.53
N ASN A 161 -4.00 -5.11 -11.80
CA ASN A 161 -3.62 -3.69 -11.87
C ASN A 161 -4.45 -2.97 -12.94
N TYR A 162 -4.56 -3.57 -14.13
CA TYR A 162 -5.29 -3.00 -15.25
C TYR A 162 -6.79 -2.83 -14.94
N ALA A 163 -7.40 -3.76 -14.18
CA ALA A 163 -8.78 -3.64 -13.76
C ALA A 163 -9.01 -2.37 -12.90
N THR A 164 -8.10 -2.06 -11.98
CA THR A 164 -8.27 -0.91 -11.06
C THR A 164 -8.34 0.44 -11.78
N GLY A 165 -7.69 0.58 -12.94
CA GLY A 165 -7.73 1.78 -13.77
C GLY A 165 -9.13 2.14 -14.32
N PHE A 166 -10.10 1.22 -14.24
CA PHE A 166 -11.49 1.51 -14.57
C PHE A 166 -12.29 2.09 -13.42
N LEU A 167 -11.77 2.11 -12.19
CA LEU A 167 -12.48 2.66 -11.04
C LEU A 167 -11.93 4.06 -10.75
N TYR A 168 -11.31 4.22 -9.59
CA TYR A 168 -10.50 5.37 -9.21
C TYR A 168 -9.04 4.96 -9.36
N ASP A 169 -8.19 5.81 -9.92
CA ASP A 169 -6.74 5.56 -9.96
C ASP A 169 -6.24 5.34 -8.53
N GLN A 170 -5.83 4.12 -8.21
CA GLN A 170 -5.34 3.76 -6.88
C GLN A 170 -3.83 3.57 -6.86
N TYR A 171 -3.24 3.06 -7.93
CA TYR A 171 -1.84 2.66 -7.96
C TYR A 171 -1.19 2.95 -9.32
N GLY A 172 0.10 3.33 -9.27
CA GLY A 172 0.91 3.52 -10.46
C GLY A 172 0.59 4.79 -11.28
N TYR A 173 1.33 4.95 -12.37
CA TYR A 173 1.13 6.05 -13.31
C TYR A 173 -0.09 5.80 -14.21
N HIS A 174 -0.87 6.85 -14.46
CA HIS A 174 -2.03 6.82 -15.34
C HIS A 174 -1.67 6.33 -16.73
N PHE A 175 -2.45 5.39 -17.27
CA PHE A 175 -2.26 4.82 -18.59
C PHE A 175 -3.59 4.76 -19.36
N GLU A 176 -3.62 5.41 -20.53
CA GLU A 176 -4.72 5.36 -21.49
C GLU A 176 -4.30 4.57 -22.74
N ASN A 177 -5.13 3.63 -23.16
CA ASN A 177 -4.92 2.83 -24.37
C ASN A 177 -6.08 2.98 -25.37
N GLY A 178 -6.67 4.17 -25.43
CA GLY A 178 -7.81 4.47 -26.31
C GLY A 178 -9.18 4.00 -25.79
N ASP A 179 -9.24 3.21 -24.71
CA ASP A 179 -10.49 2.93 -24.03
C ASP A 179 -10.95 4.18 -23.25
N THR A 180 -12.11 4.74 -23.61
CA THR A 180 -12.63 5.96 -22.97
C THR A 180 -12.93 5.78 -21.49
N ALA A 181 -13.16 4.53 -21.03
CA ALA A 181 -13.31 4.19 -19.63
C ALA A 181 -11.99 4.16 -18.84
N ARG A 182 -10.86 4.41 -19.49
CA ARG A 182 -9.56 4.61 -18.84
C ARG A 182 -9.26 6.05 -18.52
N LYS A 183 -10.07 7.02 -18.98
CA LYS A 183 -9.88 8.43 -18.61
C LYS A 183 -9.99 8.61 -17.10
N LYS A 184 -9.12 9.43 -16.53
CA LYS A 184 -9.12 9.73 -15.09
C LYS A 184 -10.44 10.40 -14.70
N ILE A 185 -11.01 9.96 -13.58
CA ILE A 185 -12.20 10.56 -12.97
C ILE A 185 -11.87 11.06 -11.56
N SER A 186 -12.61 12.07 -11.10
CA SER A 186 -12.49 12.53 -9.72
C SER A 186 -13.01 11.46 -8.76
N THR A 187 -12.47 11.43 -7.53
CA THR A 187 -12.95 10.56 -6.45
C THR A 187 -14.39 10.86 -6.03
N ALA A 188 -14.89 12.07 -6.34
CA ALA A 188 -16.28 12.45 -6.11
C ALA A 188 -17.23 12.02 -7.25
N THR A 189 -16.70 11.58 -8.39
CA THR A 189 -17.51 11.18 -9.55
C THR A 189 -18.05 9.75 -9.33
N PRO A 190 -19.36 9.52 -9.48
CA PRO A 190 -19.92 8.17 -9.50
C PRO A 190 -19.30 7.32 -10.61
N ILE A 191 -18.95 6.06 -10.31
CA ILE A 191 -18.41 5.14 -11.32
C ILE A 191 -19.57 4.62 -12.18
N SER A 192 -19.45 4.75 -13.49
CA SER A 192 -20.49 4.28 -14.42
C SER A 192 -20.58 2.75 -14.47
N SER A 193 -21.76 2.22 -14.79
CA SER A 193 -21.97 0.78 -14.95
C SER A 193 -21.05 0.14 -16.00
N TYR A 194 -20.66 0.90 -17.04
CA TYR A 194 -19.69 0.47 -18.04
C TYR A 194 -18.30 0.26 -17.43
N ARG A 195 -17.82 1.23 -16.63
CA ARG A 195 -16.54 1.14 -15.90
C ARG A 195 -16.53 -0.02 -14.90
N ILE A 196 -17.63 -0.20 -14.16
CA ILE A 196 -17.80 -1.35 -13.24
C ILE A 196 -17.73 -2.68 -14.00
N SER A 197 -18.37 -2.76 -15.17
CA SER A 197 -18.35 -3.98 -15.99
C SER A 197 -16.95 -4.29 -16.53
N LYS A 198 -16.17 -3.27 -16.89
CA LYS A 198 -14.76 -3.43 -17.28
C LYS A 198 -13.90 -3.91 -16.12
N PHE A 199 -14.01 -3.29 -14.93
CA PHE A 199 -13.33 -3.79 -13.74
C PHE A 199 -13.65 -5.26 -13.49
N HIS A 200 -14.93 -5.62 -13.50
CA HIS A 200 -15.43 -6.98 -13.31
C HIS A 200 -14.85 -7.98 -14.32
N GLU A 201 -14.80 -7.62 -15.61
CA GLU A 201 -14.23 -8.47 -16.66
C GLU A 201 -12.74 -8.74 -16.45
N TYR A 202 -11.95 -7.70 -16.19
CA TYR A 202 -10.50 -7.82 -16.07
C TYR A 202 -10.07 -8.46 -14.75
N ILE A 203 -10.75 -8.16 -13.63
CA ILE A 203 -10.42 -8.80 -12.34
C ILE A 203 -10.76 -10.30 -12.35
N LYS A 204 -11.79 -10.72 -13.09
CA LYS A 204 -12.09 -12.13 -13.29
C LYS A 204 -10.95 -12.86 -14.00
N LYS A 205 -10.36 -12.24 -15.03
CA LYS A 205 -9.17 -12.79 -15.71
C LYS A 205 -7.97 -12.92 -14.77
N SER A 206 -7.74 -11.94 -13.87
CA SER A 206 -6.71 -12.06 -12.82
C SER A 206 -6.90 -13.33 -11.99
N ILE A 207 -8.12 -13.54 -11.47
CA ILE A 207 -8.48 -14.71 -10.68
C ILE A 207 -8.34 -16.00 -11.47
N ASP A 208 -8.72 -16.01 -12.75
CA ASP A 208 -8.59 -17.18 -13.62
C ASP A 208 -7.11 -17.57 -13.82
N TYR A 209 -6.20 -16.59 -14.02
CA TYR A 209 -4.76 -16.87 -14.11
C TYR A 209 -4.15 -17.36 -12.79
N TYR A 210 -4.54 -16.80 -11.64
CA TYR A 210 -4.12 -17.35 -10.34
C TYR A 210 -4.66 -18.76 -10.10
N ARG A 211 -5.87 -19.08 -10.59
CA ARG A 211 -6.41 -20.43 -10.53
C ARG A 211 -5.60 -21.40 -11.37
N LEU A 212 -5.29 -21.05 -12.62
CA LEU A 212 -4.42 -21.84 -13.49
C LEU A 212 -3.04 -22.05 -12.85
N LEU A 213 -2.48 -21.02 -12.21
CA LEU A 213 -1.21 -21.15 -11.49
C LEU A 213 -1.33 -22.11 -10.31
N ALA A 214 -2.40 -22.03 -9.51
CA ALA A 214 -2.65 -22.92 -8.38
C ALA A 214 -2.87 -24.38 -8.81
N GLU A 215 -3.53 -24.61 -9.95
CA GLU A 215 -3.71 -25.94 -10.53
C GLU A 215 -2.39 -26.51 -11.05
N LYS A 216 -1.56 -25.66 -11.66
CA LYS A 216 -0.26 -26.05 -12.21
C LYS A 216 0.79 -26.32 -11.12
N ASN A 217 0.84 -25.48 -10.09
CA ASN A 217 1.77 -25.58 -8.99
C ASN A 217 1.11 -25.11 -7.67
N PRO A 218 0.48 -26.02 -6.92
CA PRO A 218 -0.20 -25.70 -5.67
C PRO A 218 0.71 -25.12 -4.57
N ASP A 219 2.02 -25.40 -4.64
CA ASP A 219 3.02 -24.96 -3.66
C ASP A 219 3.74 -23.66 -4.08
N TYR A 220 3.37 -23.09 -5.24
CA TYR A 220 3.94 -21.85 -5.72
C TYR A 220 3.80 -20.73 -4.69
N GLN A 221 4.94 -20.14 -4.32
CA GLN A 221 4.98 -19.05 -3.33
C GLN A 221 4.79 -17.70 -3.99
N THR A 222 4.00 -16.84 -3.37
CA THR A 222 3.88 -15.43 -3.73
C THR A 222 4.37 -14.56 -2.57
N ARG A 223 4.42 -13.24 -2.74
CA ARG A 223 4.74 -12.30 -1.64
C ARG A 223 3.86 -12.48 -0.40
N VAL A 224 2.63 -12.96 -0.57
CA VAL A 224 1.65 -13.10 0.52
C VAL A 224 1.44 -14.55 0.96
N GLY A 225 2.34 -15.46 0.58
CA GLY A 225 2.26 -16.90 0.86
C GLY A 225 1.88 -17.73 -0.37
N LYS A 226 1.42 -18.97 -0.16
CA LYS A 226 1.03 -19.90 -1.23
C LYS A 226 0.02 -19.25 -2.20
N VAL A 227 0.09 -19.66 -3.47
CA VAL A 227 -0.81 -19.18 -4.53
C VAL A 227 -2.29 -19.35 -4.18
N SER A 228 -2.67 -20.38 -3.43
CA SER A 228 -4.03 -20.56 -2.94
C SER A 228 -4.49 -19.37 -2.08
N LEU A 229 -3.67 -18.92 -1.12
CA LEU A 229 -3.98 -17.75 -0.29
C LEU A 229 -4.05 -16.48 -1.14
N LYS A 230 -3.16 -16.32 -2.12
CA LYS A 230 -3.20 -15.18 -3.04
C LYS A 230 -4.48 -15.18 -3.91
N LEU A 231 -4.91 -16.34 -4.40
CA LEU A 231 -6.15 -16.49 -5.17
C LEU A 231 -7.39 -16.10 -4.35
N SER A 232 -7.43 -16.53 -3.08
CA SER A 232 -8.50 -16.16 -2.14
C SER A 232 -8.49 -14.66 -1.86
N GLY A 233 -7.30 -14.09 -1.63
CA GLY A 233 -7.11 -12.66 -1.47
C GLY A 233 -7.56 -11.85 -2.68
N GLU A 234 -7.26 -12.31 -3.90
CA GLU A 234 -7.71 -11.67 -5.14
C GLU A 234 -9.23 -11.68 -5.28
N SER A 235 -9.86 -12.79 -4.90
CA SER A 235 -11.32 -12.94 -4.89
C SER A 235 -11.97 -11.99 -3.87
N MET A 236 -11.40 -11.89 -2.67
CA MET A 236 -11.89 -10.99 -1.63
C MET A 236 -11.61 -9.50 -1.94
N PHE A 237 -10.52 -9.19 -2.64
CA PHE A 237 -10.26 -7.87 -3.19
C PHE A 237 -11.32 -7.46 -4.22
N ALA A 238 -11.67 -8.37 -5.15
CA ALA A 238 -12.73 -8.13 -6.12
C ALA A 238 -14.09 -7.92 -5.45
N TRP A 239 -14.47 -8.81 -4.52
CA TRP A 239 -15.71 -8.72 -3.74
C TRP A 239 -15.79 -7.41 -2.95
N SER A 240 -14.77 -7.10 -2.15
CA SER A 240 -14.77 -5.93 -1.26
C SER A 240 -14.77 -4.62 -2.05
N THR A 241 -14.00 -4.54 -3.14
CA THR A 241 -13.99 -3.38 -4.04
C THR A 241 -15.36 -3.13 -4.66
N LEU A 242 -16.02 -4.18 -5.17
CA LEU A 242 -17.36 -4.07 -5.75
C LEU A 242 -18.42 -3.68 -4.70
N LYS A 243 -18.34 -4.22 -3.48
CA LYS A 243 -19.20 -3.78 -2.37
C LYS A 243 -19.00 -2.30 -2.04
N MET A 244 -17.75 -1.83 -1.91
CA MET A 244 -17.45 -0.44 -1.55
C MET A 244 -17.95 0.58 -2.58
N ILE A 245 -18.03 0.19 -3.85
CA ILE A 245 -18.57 1.05 -4.93
C ILE A 245 -20.07 0.82 -5.20
N GLY A 246 -20.75 0.03 -4.36
CA GLY A 246 -22.21 -0.19 -4.43
C GLY A 246 -22.67 -1.20 -5.48
N SER A 247 -21.78 -2.07 -5.97
CA SER A 247 -22.11 -3.11 -6.96
C SER A 247 -22.25 -4.50 -6.32
N GLU A 248 -23.15 -4.62 -5.34
CA GLU A 248 -23.32 -5.83 -4.53
C GLU A 248 -23.65 -7.07 -5.38
N ASN A 249 -24.52 -6.94 -6.40
CA ASN A 249 -24.89 -8.04 -7.30
C ASN A 249 -23.70 -8.64 -8.04
N LYS A 250 -22.69 -7.82 -8.39
CA LYS A 250 -21.46 -8.30 -9.03
C LYS A 250 -20.45 -8.82 -8.01
N ALA A 251 -20.47 -8.27 -6.80
CA ALA A 251 -19.57 -8.70 -5.72
C ALA A 251 -19.81 -10.16 -5.34
N THR A 252 -21.07 -10.61 -5.30
CA THR A 252 -21.44 -11.99 -4.90
C THR A 252 -20.79 -13.07 -5.78
N GLU A 253 -20.44 -12.76 -7.03
CA GLU A 253 -19.75 -13.70 -7.93
C GLU A 253 -18.35 -14.09 -7.44
N PHE A 254 -17.72 -13.26 -6.61
CA PHE A 254 -16.35 -13.44 -6.14
C PHE A 254 -16.24 -14.03 -4.74
N ILE A 255 -17.35 -14.20 -4.02
CA ILE A 255 -17.38 -14.79 -2.68
C ILE A 255 -18.05 -16.16 -2.71
N LYS A 256 -17.24 -17.22 -2.82
CA LYS A 256 -17.69 -18.61 -2.97
C LYS A 256 -17.26 -19.47 -1.80
N THR A 257 -17.95 -20.58 -1.54
CA THR A 257 -17.52 -21.57 -0.54
C THR A 257 -16.14 -22.16 -0.91
N GLY A 258 -15.28 -22.39 0.08
CA GLY A 258 -13.97 -23.02 -0.13
C GLY A 258 -12.84 -22.08 -0.54
N LEU A 259 -12.99 -20.75 -0.37
CA LEU A 259 -11.88 -19.82 -0.61
C LEU A 259 -10.76 -20.00 0.41
N TYR A 260 -11.06 -20.32 1.66
CA TYR A 260 -10.06 -20.50 2.70
C TYR A 260 -10.10 -21.93 3.24
N ASN A 261 -8.94 -22.41 3.70
CA ASN A 261 -8.85 -23.67 4.42
C ASN A 261 -9.41 -23.55 5.84
N ASP A 262 -9.70 -24.70 6.45
CA ASP A 262 -10.35 -24.75 7.78
C ASP A 262 -9.51 -24.07 8.87
N SER A 263 -8.17 -24.11 8.79
CA SER A 263 -7.31 -23.48 9.78
C SER A 263 -7.45 -21.95 9.79
N ILE A 264 -7.48 -21.31 8.61
CA ILE A 264 -7.70 -19.87 8.50
C ILE A 264 -9.11 -19.51 8.97
N LEU A 265 -10.11 -20.31 8.58
CA LEU A 265 -11.50 -20.08 9.00
C LEU A 265 -11.69 -20.26 10.52
N HIS A 266 -10.98 -21.19 11.13
CA HIS A 266 -11.01 -21.41 12.58
C HIS A 266 -10.43 -20.22 13.35
N ILE A 267 -9.30 -19.65 12.89
CA ILE A 267 -8.74 -18.43 13.50
C ILE A 267 -9.73 -17.25 13.37
N ALA A 268 -10.34 -17.08 12.20
CA ALA A 268 -11.34 -16.04 11.98
C ALA A 268 -12.58 -16.22 12.89
N GLU A 269 -13.03 -17.47 13.06
CA GLU A 269 -14.13 -17.82 13.96
C GLU A 269 -13.82 -17.47 15.42
N LEU A 270 -12.62 -17.82 15.92
CA LEU A 270 -12.19 -17.49 17.28
C LEU A 270 -12.18 -15.96 17.51
N LEU A 271 -11.55 -15.20 16.61
CA LEU A 271 -11.48 -13.74 16.71
C LEU A 271 -12.88 -13.09 16.72
N LEU A 272 -13.80 -13.58 15.89
CA LEU A 272 -15.18 -13.09 15.85
C LEU A 272 -15.95 -13.46 17.13
N ASN A 273 -15.77 -14.68 17.65
CA ASN A 273 -16.48 -15.14 18.84
C ASN A 273 -15.97 -14.49 20.13
N ASP A 274 -14.68 -14.17 20.23
CA ASP A 274 -14.11 -13.47 21.38
C ASP A 274 -14.47 -11.97 21.42
N ALA A 275 -14.85 -11.39 20.29
CA ALA A 275 -15.32 -10.01 20.22
C ALA A 275 -16.67 -9.84 20.96
N PRO A 276 -16.83 -8.86 21.87
CA PRO A 276 -18.10 -8.55 22.53
C PRO A 276 -19.24 -8.24 21.54
N GLN A 277 -20.48 -8.34 22.00
CA GLN A 277 -21.64 -8.00 21.16
C GLN A 277 -21.59 -6.53 20.70
N ASN A 278 -21.91 -6.28 19.43
CA ASN A 278 -21.97 -4.94 18.82
C ASN A 278 -20.65 -4.14 18.93
N SER A 279 -19.50 -4.82 18.93
CA SER A 279 -18.19 -4.19 19.02
C SER A 279 -17.62 -3.76 17.67
N ILE A 280 -16.56 -2.95 17.69
CA ILE A 280 -15.68 -2.70 16.55
C ILE A 280 -14.39 -3.50 16.76
N LEU A 281 -14.00 -4.29 15.75
CA LEU A 281 -12.76 -5.06 15.72
C LEU A 281 -11.84 -4.51 14.63
N PHE A 282 -10.75 -3.87 15.04
CA PHE A 282 -9.72 -3.38 14.14
C PHE A 282 -8.73 -4.48 13.75
N THR A 283 -8.50 -4.57 12.45
CA THR A 283 -7.53 -5.47 11.82
C THR A 283 -6.55 -4.70 10.97
N SER A 284 -5.45 -5.37 10.60
CA SER A 284 -4.45 -4.80 9.72
C SER A 284 -4.13 -5.79 8.60
N GLY A 285 -4.57 -5.46 7.40
CA GLY A 285 -4.15 -6.11 6.17
C GLY A 285 -5.04 -7.27 5.73
N ASP A 286 -4.93 -7.56 4.45
CA ASP A 286 -5.84 -8.46 3.71
C ASP A 286 -5.98 -9.85 4.35
N ASN A 287 -4.86 -10.48 4.75
CA ASN A 287 -4.86 -11.87 5.22
C ASN A 287 -5.76 -12.09 6.44
N GLN A 288 -5.81 -11.12 7.35
CA GLN A 288 -6.67 -11.19 8.52
C GLN A 288 -8.07 -10.68 8.20
N THR A 289 -8.18 -9.46 7.66
CA THR A 289 -9.46 -8.79 7.40
C THR A 289 -10.36 -9.63 6.49
N TYR A 290 -9.83 -10.17 5.39
CA TYR A 290 -10.64 -10.87 4.41
C TYR A 290 -11.19 -12.19 4.94
N SER A 291 -10.45 -12.91 5.78
CA SER A 291 -10.95 -14.14 6.39
C SER A 291 -12.15 -13.89 7.31
N LEU A 292 -12.13 -12.78 8.05
CA LEU A 292 -13.23 -12.36 8.94
C LEU A 292 -14.45 -11.94 8.13
N TRP A 293 -14.28 -11.04 7.15
CA TRP A 293 -15.37 -10.64 6.25
C TRP A 293 -15.98 -11.84 5.52
N TYR A 294 -15.14 -12.77 5.06
CA TYR A 294 -15.58 -14.00 4.42
C TYR A 294 -16.49 -14.84 5.33
N MET A 295 -16.11 -15.03 6.59
CA MET A 295 -16.93 -15.74 7.58
C MET A 295 -18.25 -15.04 7.87
N GLN A 296 -18.24 -13.71 8.00
CA GLN A 296 -19.46 -12.93 8.21
C GLN A 296 -20.43 -13.07 7.04
N GLU A 297 -19.93 -13.01 5.80
CA GLU A 297 -20.77 -13.06 4.61
C GLU A 297 -21.28 -14.46 4.27
N THR A 298 -20.41 -15.48 4.37
CA THR A 298 -20.76 -16.85 3.94
C THR A 298 -21.48 -17.65 5.02
N LYS A 299 -21.13 -17.47 6.30
CA LYS A 299 -21.72 -18.21 7.43
C LYS A 299 -22.68 -17.38 8.27
N GLY A 300 -22.76 -16.07 8.05
CA GLY A 300 -23.58 -15.19 8.90
C GLY A 300 -23.01 -15.00 10.31
N LEU A 301 -21.75 -15.39 10.54
CA LEU A 301 -21.14 -15.38 11.87
C LEU A 301 -20.94 -13.93 12.34
N ARG A 302 -21.42 -13.60 13.54
CA ARG A 302 -21.13 -12.33 14.24
C ARG A 302 -21.21 -11.07 13.36
N LYS A 303 -22.27 -10.94 12.56
CA LYS A 303 -22.56 -9.75 11.74
C LYS A 303 -22.78 -8.47 12.57
N ASP A 304 -22.99 -8.61 13.88
CA ASP A 304 -23.04 -7.51 14.84
C ASP A 304 -21.67 -6.87 15.07
N VAL A 305 -20.57 -7.62 14.91
CA VAL A 305 -19.19 -7.12 15.06
C VAL A 305 -18.77 -6.38 13.80
N LYS A 306 -18.29 -5.15 13.94
CA LYS A 306 -17.81 -4.32 12.82
C LYS A 306 -16.32 -4.53 12.63
N VAL A 307 -15.95 -5.31 11.62
CA VAL A 307 -14.54 -5.57 11.27
C VAL A 307 -14.02 -4.47 10.37
N ILE A 308 -13.03 -3.71 10.85
CA ILE A 308 -12.47 -2.55 10.15
C ILE A 308 -10.96 -2.72 9.95
N ASP A 309 -10.53 -2.80 8.69
CA ASP A 309 -9.10 -2.71 8.34
C ASP A 309 -8.61 -1.27 8.46
N ILE A 310 -7.62 -1.04 9.32
CA ILE A 310 -7.05 0.28 9.53
C ILE A 310 -6.29 0.80 8.30
N ASN A 311 -5.72 -0.10 7.48
CA ASN A 311 -4.93 0.29 6.31
C ASN A 311 -5.80 0.87 5.19
N LEU A 312 -7.12 0.64 5.26
CA LEU A 312 -8.07 1.17 4.29
C LEU A 312 -8.66 2.52 4.72
N LEU A 313 -8.38 3.02 5.93
CA LEU A 313 -8.93 4.30 6.43
C LEU A 313 -8.47 5.51 5.60
N GLY A 314 -7.39 5.41 4.82
CA GLY A 314 -6.99 6.44 3.85
C GLY A 314 -7.81 6.43 2.54
N LEU A 315 -8.74 5.50 2.35
CA LEU A 315 -9.50 5.34 1.12
C LEU A 315 -10.91 5.93 1.24
N ASN A 316 -11.18 7.01 0.51
CA ASN A 316 -12.48 7.69 0.50
C ASN A 316 -13.68 6.75 0.37
N ARG A 317 -13.62 5.80 -0.58
CA ARG A 317 -14.68 4.82 -0.81
C ARG A 317 -14.93 3.90 0.39
N TYR A 318 -13.88 3.57 1.14
CA TYR A 318 -13.98 2.73 2.32
C TYR A 318 -14.63 3.49 3.46
N ILE A 319 -14.24 4.76 3.68
CA ILE A 319 -14.90 5.64 4.65
C ILE A 319 -16.39 5.82 4.31
N SER A 320 -16.73 6.06 3.03
CA SER A 320 -18.12 6.13 2.59
C SER A 320 -18.88 4.81 2.84
N PHE A 321 -18.23 3.67 2.60
CA PHE A 321 -18.79 2.35 2.89
C PHE A 321 -19.06 2.17 4.40
N LEU A 322 -18.08 2.47 5.25
CA LEU A 322 -18.22 2.38 6.71
C LEU A 322 -19.37 3.25 7.25
N LYS A 323 -19.49 4.49 6.78
CA LYS A 323 -20.59 5.39 7.19
C LYS A 323 -21.95 4.85 6.76
N LYS A 324 -22.09 4.45 5.49
CA LYS A 324 -23.39 4.10 4.90
C LYS A 324 -23.87 2.71 5.31
N HIS A 325 -22.99 1.71 5.23
CA HIS A 325 -23.32 0.30 5.41
C HIS A 325 -23.06 -0.17 6.84
N GLU A 326 -21.92 0.21 7.44
CA GLU A 326 -21.56 -0.24 8.79
C GLU A 326 -22.02 0.69 9.92
N LYS A 327 -22.60 1.85 9.58
CA LYS A 327 -23.10 2.89 10.51
C LYS A 327 -22.01 3.42 11.45
N ILE A 328 -20.78 3.47 10.97
CA ILE A 328 -19.64 4.05 11.69
C ILE A 328 -19.67 5.56 11.60
N ARG A 329 -19.48 6.22 12.75
CA ARG A 329 -19.53 7.69 12.88
C ARG A 329 -18.14 8.31 12.80
N PHE A 330 -18.08 9.50 12.21
CA PHE A 330 -16.90 10.37 12.13
C PHE A 330 -17.36 11.80 12.42
N SER A 331 -16.55 12.61 13.11
CA SER A 331 -16.82 14.03 13.33
C SER A 331 -16.28 14.89 12.18
N ILE A 332 -15.27 14.38 11.47
CA ILE A 332 -14.62 15.09 10.36
C ILE A 332 -15.60 15.18 9.16
N PRO A 333 -15.84 16.39 8.59
CA PRO A 333 -16.75 16.57 7.46
C PRO A 333 -16.28 15.86 6.18
N ASP A 334 -17.23 15.42 5.35
CA ASP A 334 -16.95 14.75 4.07
C ASP A 334 -16.09 15.59 3.12
N SER A 335 -16.20 16.92 3.18
CA SER A 335 -15.36 17.84 2.40
C SER A 335 -13.88 17.75 2.74
N ILE A 336 -13.54 17.36 3.97
CA ILE A 336 -12.16 17.15 4.44
C ILE A 336 -11.75 15.70 4.18
N LEU A 337 -12.61 14.74 4.54
CA LEU A 337 -12.37 13.30 4.34
C LEU A 337 -12.06 12.95 2.89
N HIS A 338 -12.72 13.62 1.94
CA HIS A 338 -12.55 13.34 0.51
C HIS A 338 -11.48 14.17 -0.18
N ASN A 339 -10.75 15.01 0.58
CA ASN A 339 -9.68 15.83 0.05
C ASN A 339 -8.37 15.02 -0.06
N LYS A 340 -7.85 14.91 -1.28
CA LYS A 340 -6.63 14.14 -1.60
C LYS A 340 -5.37 14.68 -0.91
N THR A 341 -5.41 15.90 -0.41
CA THR A 341 -4.27 16.54 0.26
C THR A 341 -4.15 16.18 1.75
N PHE A 342 -5.20 15.57 2.32
CA PHE A 342 -5.27 15.14 3.71
C PHE A 342 -4.48 13.83 3.96
N SER A 343 -3.20 13.82 3.59
CA SER A 343 -2.36 12.62 3.70
C SER A 343 -1.48 12.64 4.95
N VAL A 344 -0.92 13.80 5.28
CA VAL A 344 0.00 13.97 6.42
C VAL A 344 -0.28 15.31 7.10
N LEU A 345 -0.29 15.28 8.43
CA LEU A 345 -0.44 16.43 9.31
C LEU A 345 0.89 16.65 10.03
N TYR A 346 1.37 17.88 10.09
CA TYR A 346 2.64 18.19 10.72
C TYR A 346 2.45 18.89 12.07
N LYS A 347 3.37 18.65 13.00
CA LYS A 347 3.50 19.53 14.15
C LYS A 347 3.88 20.93 13.66
N HIS A 348 3.25 21.95 14.22
CA HIS A 348 3.65 23.33 13.93
C HIS A 348 5.07 23.60 14.46
N PRO A 349 6.02 24.09 13.64
CA PRO A 349 7.43 24.20 14.03
C PRO A 349 7.66 25.20 15.16
N ASN A 350 6.91 26.31 15.15
CA ASN A 350 7.09 27.43 16.08
C ASN A 350 6.05 27.49 17.20
N ILE A 351 5.08 26.57 17.22
CA ILE A 351 4.01 26.56 18.23
C ILE A 351 3.99 25.17 18.83
N ASN A 352 4.48 25.07 20.05
CA ASN A 352 4.44 23.84 20.83
C ASN A 352 3.76 24.13 22.17
N SER A 353 2.61 23.52 22.39
CA SER A 353 1.94 23.56 23.68
C SER A 353 2.33 22.33 24.49
N SER A 354 2.81 22.54 25.71
CA SER A 354 3.07 21.47 26.68
C SER A 354 1.79 20.88 27.29
N ASN A 355 0.65 21.57 27.10
CA ASN A 355 -0.66 21.18 27.59
C ASN A 355 -1.25 20.05 26.74
N SER A 356 -2.07 19.22 27.36
CA SER A 356 -2.86 18.23 26.64
C SER A 356 -4.11 18.87 26.00
N ILE A 357 -4.60 18.26 24.92
CA ILE A 357 -5.84 18.65 24.24
C ILE A 357 -6.73 17.42 24.04
N ASP A 358 -8.04 17.59 24.15
CA ASP A 358 -8.97 16.49 23.87
C ASP A 358 -9.14 16.25 22.36
N ILE A 359 -9.54 15.04 21.97
CA ILE A 359 -9.69 14.65 20.55
C ILE A 359 -10.67 15.57 19.79
N ASP A 360 -11.77 16.02 20.41
CA ASP A 360 -12.75 16.87 19.73
C ASP A 360 -12.14 18.23 19.39
N SER A 361 -11.41 18.82 20.33
CA SER A 361 -10.68 20.07 20.14
C SER A 361 -9.54 19.94 19.14
N LEU A 362 -8.78 18.84 19.16
CA LEU A 362 -7.75 18.54 18.15
C LEU A 362 -8.37 18.45 16.75
N THR A 363 -9.48 17.74 16.61
CA THR A 363 -10.16 17.56 15.32
C THR A 363 -10.66 18.88 14.78
N LYS A 364 -11.27 19.72 15.63
CA LYS A 364 -11.66 21.09 15.27
C LYS A 364 -10.45 21.91 14.83
N GLN A 365 -9.34 21.86 15.58
CA GLN A 365 -8.10 22.55 15.25
C GLN A 365 -7.59 22.15 13.86
N ILE A 366 -7.55 20.85 13.55
CA ILE A 366 -7.06 20.34 12.26
C ILE A 366 -8.00 20.73 11.11
N ILE A 367 -9.31 20.79 11.35
CA ILE A 367 -10.30 21.22 10.36
C ILE A 367 -10.10 22.72 10.05
N THR A 368 -9.85 23.56 11.06
CA THR A 368 -9.74 25.03 10.90
C THR A 368 -8.36 25.52 10.48
N ASN A 369 -7.28 24.86 10.91
CA ASN A 369 -5.91 25.30 10.64
C ASN A 369 -5.43 24.78 9.28
N VAL A 370 -5.76 25.55 8.23
CA VAL A 370 -5.32 25.33 6.86
C VAL A 370 -4.42 26.49 6.45
N GLY A 371 -3.22 26.22 5.94
CA GLY A 371 -2.40 27.28 5.37
C GLY A 371 -0.89 26.97 5.33
N PRO A 372 -0.13 27.74 4.53
CA PRO A 372 1.30 27.52 4.37
C PRO A 372 2.01 27.81 5.70
N ILE A 373 2.70 26.80 6.22
CA ILE A 373 3.82 27.05 7.13
C ILE A 373 4.99 27.45 6.23
N SER A 374 5.36 28.73 6.25
CA SER A 374 6.45 29.30 5.42
C SER A 374 7.76 28.51 5.52
N GLU A 375 7.98 27.81 6.63
CA GLU A 375 9.16 26.97 6.91
C GLU A 375 9.04 25.53 6.37
N ILE A 376 7.83 25.01 6.13
CA ILE A 376 7.60 23.67 5.53
C ILE A 376 7.55 23.75 3.99
N SER A 377 7.59 24.96 3.42
CA SER A 377 7.61 25.24 1.97
C SER A 377 8.80 24.61 1.21
N SER A 378 9.78 24.04 1.91
CA SER A 378 10.87 23.26 1.33
C SER A 378 10.41 21.91 0.76
N TYR A 379 9.26 21.39 1.20
CA TYR A 379 8.58 20.26 0.59
C TYR A 379 7.62 20.81 -0.45
N SER A 380 7.84 20.49 -1.72
CA SER A 380 7.10 20.88 -2.94
C SER A 380 5.59 20.54 -2.98
N MET A 381 4.88 20.59 -1.85
CA MET A 381 3.44 20.41 -1.74
C MET A 381 2.74 21.76 -1.88
N SER A 382 1.61 21.81 -2.60
CA SER A 382 0.80 23.02 -2.70
C SER A 382 0.35 23.49 -1.31
N SER A 383 0.46 24.80 -1.04
CA SER A 383 0.18 25.46 0.25
C SER A 383 -1.17 25.10 0.88
N ASP A 384 -2.15 24.77 0.05
CA ASP A 384 -3.54 24.54 0.45
C ASP A 384 -3.76 23.09 0.97
N SER A 385 -2.69 22.30 0.98
CA SER A 385 -2.69 20.88 1.32
C SER A 385 -2.25 20.59 2.76
N ILE A 386 -1.52 21.52 3.38
CA ILE A 386 -0.81 21.27 4.63
C ILE A 386 -1.72 21.68 5.80
N ARG A 387 -1.88 20.75 6.74
CA ARG A 387 -2.57 20.96 8.00
C ARG A 387 -1.61 20.66 9.14
N TYR A 388 -1.83 21.31 10.27
CA TYR A 388 -0.93 21.18 11.42
C TYR A 388 -1.66 21.11 12.76
N PHE A 389 -0.98 20.56 13.75
CA PHE A 389 -1.39 20.50 15.15
C PHE A 389 -0.34 21.16 16.04
N THR A 390 -0.77 21.67 17.20
CA THR A 390 0.11 22.40 18.15
C THR A 390 0.38 21.64 19.44
N ASN A 391 -0.44 20.65 19.76
CA ASN A 391 -0.37 19.89 21.01
C ASN A 391 0.03 18.45 20.71
N GLN A 392 1.10 17.99 21.33
CA GLN A 392 1.58 16.61 21.16
C GLN A 392 1.04 15.64 22.21
N LYS A 393 0.34 16.14 23.22
CA LYS A 393 -0.32 15.32 24.23
C LYS A 393 -1.81 15.38 23.97
N ILE A 394 -2.41 14.26 23.63
CA ILE A 394 -3.84 14.20 23.35
C ILE A 394 -4.50 13.19 24.28
N TYR A 395 -5.79 13.35 24.52
CA TYR A 395 -6.55 12.41 25.33
C TYR A 395 -7.99 12.32 24.85
N PHE A 396 -8.60 11.21 25.21
CA PHE A 396 -10.01 10.98 24.99
C PHE A 396 -10.81 11.52 26.18
N ASN A 397 -11.85 12.32 25.93
CA ASN A 397 -12.73 12.80 27.01
C ASN A 397 -13.35 11.60 27.77
N PRO A 398 -13.37 11.60 29.11
CA PRO A 398 -14.01 10.50 29.84
C PRO A 398 -15.49 10.36 29.45
N LEU A 399 -15.96 9.12 29.29
CA LEU A 399 -17.37 8.83 29.10
C LEU A 399 -18.08 8.95 30.45
N ILE A 400 -18.52 10.16 30.82
CA ILE A 400 -19.23 10.39 32.08
C ILE A 400 -20.74 10.14 31.87
N PRO A 401 -21.37 9.17 32.55
CA PRO A 401 -22.82 9.03 32.53
C PRO A 401 -23.51 10.30 33.04
N LEU A 402 -24.62 10.72 32.42
CA LEU A 402 -25.30 11.99 32.74
C LEU A 402 -25.70 12.19 34.22
N ASN A 403 -25.64 11.16 35.07
CA ASN A 403 -26.12 11.18 36.46
C ASN A 403 -25.14 10.58 37.49
N SER A 404 -23.86 10.40 37.16
CA SER A 404 -22.88 9.87 38.12
C SER A 404 -22.23 10.99 38.94
N GLU A 405 -22.32 10.93 40.27
CA GLU A 405 -21.42 11.70 41.14
C GLU A 405 -19.97 11.22 40.90
N ILE A 406 -19.09 12.15 40.53
CA ILE A 406 -17.67 11.88 40.31
C ILE A 406 -17.05 11.58 41.67
N THR A 407 -17.01 10.31 42.06
CA THR A 407 -16.45 9.86 43.34
C THR A 407 -14.96 9.48 43.22
N THR A 408 -14.48 9.22 42.00
CA THR A 408 -13.07 8.98 41.69
C THR A 408 -12.72 9.56 40.33
N ILE A 409 -11.78 10.50 40.28
CA ILE A 409 -11.14 10.93 39.02
C ILE A 409 -10.16 9.82 38.65
N SER A 410 -10.51 8.98 37.66
CA SER A 410 -9.54 8.08 37.04
C SER A 410 -8.44 8.91 36.37
N GLU A 411 -7.19 8.44 36.45
CA GLU A 411 -6.06 9.08 35.77
C GLU A 411 -6.30 9.06 34.26
N VAL A 412 -6.38 10.24 33.64
CA VAL A 412 -6.58 10.39 32.21
C VAL A 412 -5.33 9.91 31.49
N LYS A 413 -5.45 8.86 30.70
CA LYS A 413 -4.35 8.36 29.89
C LYS A 413 -4.07 9.29 28.71
N LEU A 414 -2.81 9.69 28.59
CA LEU A 414 -2.33 10.52 27.48
C LEU A 414 -1.81 9.65 26.33
N ILE A 415 -2.04 10.13 25.12
CA ILE A 415 -1.39 9.70 23.88
C ILE A 415 -0.37 10.77 23.50
N TYR A 416 0.81 10.33 23.06
CA TYR A 416 1.91 11.20 22.64
C TYR A 416 2.05 11.14 21.12
N LEU A 417 1.87 12.28 20.45
CA LEU A 417 2.04 12.42 19.02
C LEU A 417 3.50 12.72 18.68
N GLY A 418 3.97 12.13 17.57
CA GLY A 418 5.26 12.47 16.96
C GLY A 418 5.26 13.86 16.31
N ASP A 419 6.23 14.09 15.42
CA ASP A 419 6.32 15.34 14.65
C ASP A 419 5.39 15.37 13.43
N TYR A 420 4.81 14.22 13.06
CA TYR A 420 3.79 14.09 12.04
C TYR A 420 2.75 13.03 12.44
N LEU A 421 1.59 13.10 11.80
CA LEU A 421 0.48 12.17 11.93
C LEU A 421 -0.08 11.90 10.54
N TYR A 422 -0.34 10.64 10.18
CA TYR A 422 -1.01 10.37 8.91
C TYR A 422 -2.48 10.76 8.99
N GLY A 423 -3.08 11.13 7.85
CA GLY A 423 -4.52 11.38 7.79
C GLY A 423 -5.32 10.17 8.31
N SER A 424 -4.88 8.95 8.01
CA SER A 424 -5.47 7.70 8.50
C SER A 424 -5.41 7.55 10.03
N ASP A 425 -4.37 8.06 10.68
CA ASP A 425 -4.27 8.01 12.14
C ASP A 425 -5.30 8.92 12.81
N LEU A 426 -5.49 10.13 12.27
CA LEU A 426 -6.55 11.01 12.77
C LEU A 426 -7.92 10.37 12.56
N LEU A 427 -8.16 9.74 11.40
CA LEU A 427 -9.41 9.04 11.12
C LEU A 427 -9.66 7.89 12.07
N LEU A 428 -8.62 7.13 12.43
CA LEU A 428 -8.72 6.07 13.43
C LEU A 428 -9.13 6.63 14.79
N ILE A 429 -8.46 7.68 15.26
CA ILE A 429 -8.73 8.30 16.57
C ILE A 429 -10.13 8.94 16.60
N ASP A 430 -10.53 9.66 15.54
CA ASP A 430 -11.86 10.24 15.38
C ASP A 430 -12.96 9.16 15.39
N LEU A 431 -12.76 8.09 14.62
CA LEU A 431 -13.66 6.94 14.59
C LEU A 431 -13.83 6.33 15.98
N ILE A 432 -12.73 6.08 16.70
CA ILE A 432 -12.80 5.55 18.07
C ILE A 432 -13.57 6.52 18.97
N ASN A 433 -13.24 7.82 18.93
CA ASN A 433 -13.88 8.82 19.78
C ASN A 433 -15.39 8.88 19.54
N MET A 434 -15.80 8.82 18.28
CA MET A 434 -17.19 8.94 17.86
C MET A 434 -18.04 7.69 18.08
N ASN A 435 -17.44 6.52 18.38
CA ASN A 435 -18.17 5.25 18.47
C ASN A 435 -17.97 4.49 19.79
N ARG A 436 -16.96 4.84 20.61
CA ARG A 436 -16.66 4.12 21.86
C ARG A 436 -17.74 4.22 22.95
N ALA A 437 -18.66 5.18 22.85
CA ALA A 437 -19.74 5.34 23.83
C ALA A 437 -20.79 4.21 23.78
N ASP A 438 -20.96 3.55 22.63
CA ASP A 438 -21.96 2.50 22.42
C ASP A 438 -21.37 1.21 21.82
N LYS A 439 -20.09 1.21 21.45
CA LYS A 439 -19.39 0.06 20.89
C LYS A 439 -18.05 -0.14 21.58
N LYS A 440 -17.83 -1.33 22.11
CA LYS A 440 -16.50 -1.74 22.59
C LYS A 440 -15.52 -1.75 21.42
N ILE A 441 -14.29 -1.30 21.67
CA ILE A 441 -13.24 -1.21 20.67
C ILE A 441 -12.17 -2.26 20.95
N LEU A 442 -11.88 -3.10 19.95
CA LEU A 442 -10.88 -4.16 20.01
C LEU A 442 -9.91 -4.03 18.86
N ILE A 443 -8.66 -4.42 19.09
CA ILE A 443 -7.60 -4.42 18.08
C ILE A 443 -6.89 -5.77 18.11
N THR A 444 -6.58 -6.31 16.94
CA THR A 444 -5.92 -7.61 16.80
C THR A 444 -4.38 -7.55 16.83
N PHE A 445 -3.81 -6.35 16.98
CA PHE A 445 -2.38 -6.07 16.98
C PHE A 445 -2.10 -4.87 17.90
N GLN A 446 -0.83 -4.68 18.28
CA GLN A 446 -0.43 -3.46 18.99
C GLN A 446 -0.29 -2.33 18.00
N TYR A 447 -1.05 -1.26 18.20
CA TYR A 447 -0.88 -0.02 17.45
C TYR A 447 -0.15 1.00 18.31
N GLU A 448 1.04 1.41 17.88
CA GLU A 448 1.96 2.25 18.66
C GLU A 448 1.28 3.51 19.20
N LEU A 449 0.52 4.20 18.34
CA LEU A 449 -0.22 5.42 18.67
C LEU A 449 -1.24 5.23 19.81
N LEU A 450 -1.81 4.03 19.95
CA LEU A 450 -2.81 3.72 20.96
C LEU A 450 -2.25 2.86 22.10
N SER A 451 -0.96 2.56 22.10
CA SER A 451 -0.34 1.56 22.99
C SER A 451 -0.64 1.78 24.48
N SER A 452 -0.68 3.03 24.96
CA SER A 452 -1.02 3.36 26.36
C SER A 452 -2.47 3.03 26.74
N LEU A 453 -3.36 2.92 25.74
CA LEU A 453 -4.78 2.67 25.88
C LEU A 453 -5.16 1.21 25.63
N LEU A 454 -4.21 0.33 25.29
CA LEU A 454 -4.51 -1.06 24.95
C LEU A 454 -4.16 -2.01 26.09
N THR A 455 -5.12 -2.85 26.48
CA THR A 455 -4.89 -3.94 27.44
C THR A 455 -5.17 -5.29 26.79
N PRO A 456 -4.29 -6.31 26.93
CA PRO A 456 -4.53 -7.64 26.40
C PRO A 456 -5.81 -8.27 26.97
N GLU A 457 -6.68 -8.81 26.10
CA GLU A 457 -7.89 -9.53 26.45
C GLU A 457 -8.12 -10.67 25.46
N LYS A 458 -8.00 -11.93 25.90
CA LYS A 458 -8.32 -13.14 25.09
C LYS A 458 -7.68 -13.16 23.68
N GLY A 459 -6.40 -12.80 23.57
CA GLY A 459 -5.70 -12.77 22.29
C GLY A 459 -6.01 -11.55 21.41
N LEU A 460 -6.82 -10.63 21.91
CA LEU A 460 -7.07 -9.29 21.37
C LEU A 460 -6.50 -8.23 22.31
N PHE A 461 -6.56 -6.98 21.89
CA PHE A 461 -6.32 -5.80 22.72
C PHE A 461 -7.62 -5.03 22.88
N LEU A 462 -8.08 -4.87 24.11
CA LEU A 462 -9.20 -4.00 24.45
C LEU A 462 -8.71 -2.56 24.60
N PHE A 463 -9.45 -1.63 24.01
CA PHE A 463 -9.25 -0.21 24.24
C PHE A 463 -9.82 0.22 25.61
N SER A 464 -8.99 0.89 26.41
CA SER A 464 -9.33 1.50 27.70
C SER A 464 -10.19 2.75 27.47
N GLU A 465 -11.39 2.76 28.02
CA GLU A 465 -12.28 3.92 28.00
C GLU A 465 -11.89 5.02 29.01
N ASN A 466 -10.99 4.68 29.95
CA ASN A 466 -10.46 5.54 31.01
C ASN A 466 -9.12 6.18 30.63
#